data_AF-A0A969P3D2-F1
#
_entry.id   AF-A0A969P3D2-F1
#
_cell.length_a   1.000
_cell.length_b   1.000
_cell.length_c   1.000
_cell.angle_alpha   90.00
_cell.angle_beta   90.00
_cell.angle_gamma   90.00
#
_symmetry.space_group_name_H-M   'P 1'
#
loop_
_entity.id
_entity.type
_entity.pdbx_description
1 polymer ?
#
loop_
_entity_poly.entity_id
_entity_poly.type
_entity_poly.pdbx_seq_one_letter_code
_entity_poly.pdbx_strand_id
1 'polypeptide(L)'
;MERERGPSDRQIALYVSFGVGATIAVITIGTFWWIFSLVLLPDLQAAAEAAAKPYSPSEGILNITLAEANVPEEGDSRSPWLGLDAWITGVQAGQTYADQFPETQPTVRILTELNTSQIWQYMIQISAGLGVSCQYCHDINNFPAYTYPQKASALSMLIMMGSLNGQFVNDTNLPNWQGNYVRCDTCHNGLPKGMPTVSEQFEQSTPPIEVVLEPLDENGEPVREPEIRVSLQEATIYYLYNYLIWLPFDPVDPMSGRGSLSMTHENGRTQEQVTISQNTMNLMSWSLGQGCNFCHNSRNFYAYEDHRSVEEGFGSNNPGSQLVQLNGYNRLKAQRMLLMTTWFGETWNTSGALPLAEAPEEPFVNRQYIQEISGSHYALPGCYTCHQGANIPRTAVNQADLVDETILGTRVSPLGDVEVSGPILPAVLRGEQ
;
A
#
# COMPACT_ATOMS: atom_id res chain seq x y z
N MET A 1 13.04 69.81 42.13
CA MET A 1 13.24 68.37 42.34
C MET A 1 11.88 67.76 42.60
N GLU A 2 11.14 67.39 41.56
CA GLU A 2 9.93 66.57 41.74
C GLU A 2 10.41 65.17 42.14
N ARG A 3 10.04 64.74 43.35
CA ARG A 3 10.19 63.33 43.74
C ARG A 3 9.17 62.55 42.93
N GLU A 4 9.63 61.70 42.04
CA GLU A 4 8.79 60.66 41.43
C GLU A 4 8.05 59.92 42.55
N ARG A 5 6.72 60.03 42.55
CA ARG A 5 5.87 59.24 43.47
C ARG A 5 6.01 57.78 43.03
N GLY A 6 6.58 56.95 43.90
CA GLY A 6 6.63 55.51 43.71
C GLY A 6 5.22 54.91 43.50
N PRO A 7 5.15 53.68 42.99
CA PRO A 7 3.88 53.01 42.72
C PRO A 7 3.00 52.96 43.96
N SER A 8 1.71 53.21 43.80
CA SER A 8 0.71 53.10 44.88
C SER A 8 0.59 51.65 45.35
N ASP A 9 0.14 51.42 46.58
CA ASP A 9 -0.09 50.08 47.15
C ASP A 9 -0.96 49.20 46.24
N ARG A 10 -1.93 49.81 45.53
CA ARG A 10 -2.76 49.13 44.53
C ARG A 10 -1.96 48.67 43.31
N GLN A 11 -1.00 49.47 42.83
CA GLN A 11 -0.11 49.09 41.73
C GLN A 11 0.84 47.97 42.16
N ILE A 12 1.39 48.06 43.38
CA ILE A 12 2.25 47.00 43.96
C ILE A 12 1.47 45.68 44.06
N ALA A 13 0.24 45.70 44.57
CA ALA A 13 -0.60 44.50 44.66
C ALA A 13 -0.88 43.87 43.28
N LEU A 14 -1.17 44.69 42.26
CA LEU A 14 -1.37 44.20 40.89
C LEU A 14 -0.10 43.58 40.29
N TYR A 15 1.07 44.20 40.49
CA TYR A 15 2.34 43.65 40.01
C TYR A 15 2.68 42.32 40.68
N VAL A 16 2.43 42.20 41.99
CA VAL A 16 2.64 40.95 42.74
C VAL A 16 1.68 39.87 42.26
N SER A 17 0.39 40.16 42.10
CA SER A 17 -0.59 39.19 41.60
C SER A 17 -0.25 38.70 40.19
N PHE A 18 0.18 39.60 39.31
CA PHE A 18 0.65 39.22 37.98
C PHE A 18 1.91 38.35 38.04
N GLY A 19 2.90 38.72 38.86
CA GLY A 19 4.13 37.94 39.03
C GLY A 19 3.88 36.53 39.56
N VAL A 20 2.98 36.37 40.54
CA VAL A 20 2.56 35.06 41.05
C VAL A 20 1.83 34.26 39.99
N GLY A 21 0.88 34.88 39.27
CA GLY A 21 0.15 34.23 38.19
C GLY A 21 1.07 33.75 37.05
N ALA A 22 2.01 34.58 36.62
CA ALA A 22 3.00 34.24 35.62
C ALA A 22 3.92 33.10 36.08
N THR A 23 4.33 33.12 37.35
CA THR A 23 5.17 32.06 37.95
C THR A 23 4.42 30.72 37.97
N ILE A 24 3.17 30.72 38.39
CA ILE A 24 2.32 29.51 38.39
C ILE A 24 2.13 28.99 36.96
N ALA A 25 1.88 29.88 35.98
CA ALA A 25 1.73 29.47 34.58
C ALA A 25 2.99 28.77 34.03
N VAL A 26 4.18 29.33 34.30
CA VAL A 26 5.46 28.73 33.91
C VAL A 26 5.65 27.35 34.56
N ILE A 27 5.36 27.23 35.85
CA ILE A 27 5.49 25.96 36.58
C ILE A 27 4.52 24.91 36.01
N THR A 28 3.27 25.27 35.75
CA THR A 28 2.26 24.33 35.22
C THR A 28 2.63 23.85 33.81
N ILE A 29 3.06 24.77 32.92
CA ILE A 29 3.51 24.40 31.57
C ILE A 29 4.77 23.52 31.65
N GLY A 30 5.73 23.87 32.50
CA GLY A 30 6.94 23.08 32.71
C GLY A 30 6.65 21.68 33.26
N THR A 31 5.70 21.57 34.20
CA THR A 31 5.28 20.30 34.78
C THR A 31 4.60 19.41 33.75
N PHE A 32 3.76 19.96 32.88
CA PHE A 32 3.16 19.23 31.77
C PHE A 32 4.22 18.65 30.84
N TRP A 33 5.17 19.46 30.37
CA TRP A 33 6.22 18.98 29.47
C TRP A 33 7.17 17.98 30.14
N TRP A 34 7.45 18.16 31.43
CA TRP A 34 8.23 17.20 32.21
C TRP A 34 7.51 15.84 32.29
N ILE A 35 6.22 15.82 32.64
CA ILE A 35 5.42 14.57 32.67
C ILE A 35 5.33 13.95 31.27
N PHE A 36 5.04 14.75 30.24
CA PHE A 36 4.99 14.30 28.85
C PHE A 36 6.30 13.63 28.42
N SER A 37 7.45 14.24 28.77
CA SER A 37 8.78 13.72 28.43
C SER A 37 9.12 12.39 29.12
N LEU A 38 8.51 12.10 30.28
CA LEU A 38 8.76 10.88 31.04
C LEU A 38 7.82 9.73 30.66
N VAL A 39 6.58 10.05 30.27
CA VAL A 39 5.53 9.03 30.10
C VAL A 39 5.23 8.75 28.63
N LEU A 40 5.06 9.78 27.80
CA LEU A 40 4.57 9.63 26.43
C LEU A 40 5.68 9.70 25.38
N LEU A 41 6.64 10.60 25.58
CA LEU A 41 7.69 10.84 24.60
C LEU A 41 8.55 9.61 24.29
N PRO A 42 8.97 8.77 25.27
CA PRO A 42 9.76 7.58 24.99
C PRO A 42 9.01 6.57 24.11
N ASP A 43 7.73 6.33 24.39
CA ASP A 43 6.90 5.40 23.62
C ASP A 43 6.65 5.93 22.20
N LEU A 44 6.39 7.23 22.06
CA LEU A 44 6.26 7.88 20.75
C LEU A 44 7.56 7.82 19.95
N GLN A 45 8.71 8.01 20.59
CA GLN A 45 10.02 7.91 19.95
C GLN A 45 10.33 6.47 19.54
N ALA A 46 10.09 5.49 20.42
CA ALA A 46 10.27 4.08 20.12
C ALA A 46 9.34 3.62 18.97
N ALA A 47 8.09 4.07 18.96
CA ALA A 47 7.14 3.80 17.87
C ALA A 47 7.58 4.47 16.56
N ALA A 48 8.09 5.70 16.61
CA ALA A 48 8.62 6.40 15.44
C ALA A 48 9.89 5.74 14.89
N GLU A 49 10.80 5.29 15.75
CA GLU A 49 12.00 4.54 15.37
C GLU A 49 11.64 3.18 14.77
N ALA A 50 10.72 2.44 15.39
CA ALA A 50 10.21 1.18 14.83
C ALA A 50 9.52 1.40 13.48
N ALA A 51 8.75 2.48 13.32
CA ALA A 51 8.11 2.83 12.06
C ALA A 51 9.09 3.25 10.96
N ALA A 52 10.29 3.73 11.32
CA ALA A 52 11.32 4.18 10.38
C ALA A 52 12.36 3.11 10.03
N LYS A 53 12.39 1.96 10.74
CA LYS A 53 13.33 0.87 10.43
C LYS A 53 12.94 0.19 9.12
N PRO A 54 13.90 -0.09 8.23
CA PRO A 54 13.68 -0.98 7.09
C PRO A 54 13.24 -2.35 7.58
N TYR A 55 12.35 -2.99 6.83
CA TYR A 55 11.93 -4.35 7.14
C TYR A 55 13.12 -5.30 7.21
N SER A 56 13.12 -6.15 8.25
CA SER A 56 14.05 -7.26 8.36
C SER A 56 13.29 -8.59 8.36
N PRO A 57 13.72 -9.58 7.57
CA PRO A 57 13.18 -10.95 7.63
C PRO A 57 13.24 -11.54 9.04
N SER A 58 14.19 -11.09 9.88
CA SER A 58 14.28 -11.51 11.28
C SER A 58 13.05 -11.11 12.10
N GLU A 59 12.41 -9.98 11.80
CA GLU A 59 11.20 -9.54 12.50
C GLU A 59 10.01 -10.43 12.15
N GLY A 60 9.87 -10.80 10.87
CA GLY A 60 8.87 -11.78 10.45
C GLY A 60 9.06 -13.14 11.13
N ILE A 61 10.31 -13.60 11.28
CA ILE A 61 10.64 -14.84 12.00
C ILE A 61 10.34 -14.71 13.51
N LEU A 62 10.61 -13.55 14.11
CA LEU A 62 10.26 -13.30 15.51
C LEU A 62 8.74 -13.37 15.71
N ASN A 63 7.95 -12.83 14.79
CA ASN A 63 6.49 -12.92 14.85
C ASN A 63 6.00 -14.38 14.84
N ILE A 64 6.64 -15.25 14.04
CA ILE A 64 6.31 -16.68 14.02
C ILE A 64 6.71 -17.36 15.33
N THR A 65 7.94 -17.13 15.81
CA THR A 65 8.53 -17.87 16.93
C THR A 65 7.99 -17.45 18.29
N LEU A 66 7.56 -16.19 18.44
CA LEU A 66 6.96 -15.66 19.66
C LEU A 66 5.44 -15.86 19.72
N ALA A 67 4.80 -16.18 18.59
CA ALA A 67 3.38 -16.50 18.57
C ALA A 67 3.09 -17.80 19.34
N GLU A 68 1.89 -17.88 19.92
CA GLU A 68 1.38 -19.14 20.43
C GLU A 68 1.21 -20.14 19.28
N ALA A 69 1.43 -21.42 19.58
CA ALA A 69 1.22 -22.47 18.60
C ALA A 69 -0.25 -22.49 18.16
N ASN A 70 -0.49 -22.38 16.87
CA ASN A 70 -1.85 -22.42 16.35
C ASN A 70 -2.40 -23.85 16.40
N VAL A 71 -3.72 -23.95 16.53
CA VAL A 71 -4.45 -25.22 16.44
C VAL A 71 -5.04 -25.31 15.03
N PRO A 72 -4.61 -26.27 14.21
CA PRO A 72 -5.25 -26.55 12.92
C PRO A 72 -6.73 -26.87 13.11
N GLU A 73 -7.57 -26.47 12.15
CA GLU A 73 -9.00 -26.74 12.18
C GLU A 73 -9.30 -28.24 12.11
N GLU A 74 -10.51 -28.66 12.54
CA GLU A 74 -10.90 -30.06 12.48
C GLU A 74 -10.88 -30.58 11.03
N GLY A 75 -10.12 -31.63 10.78
CA GLY A 75 -9.91 -32.19 9.43
C GLY A 75 -8.70 -31.62 8.68
N ASP A 76 -8.03 -30.61 9.22
CA ASP A 76 -6.75 -30.13 8.70
C ASP A 76 -5.60 -31.05 9.16
N SER A 77 -4.88 -31.64 8.20
CA SER A 77 -3.78 -32.57 8.48
C SER A 77 -2.45 -31.89 8.80
N ARG A 78 -2.40 -30.55 8.78
CA ARG A 78 -1.18 -29.79 9.09
C ARG A 78 -0.77 -29.96 10.55
N SER A 79 0.53 -29.93 10.79
CA SER A 79 1.06 -29.59 12.12
C SER A 79 0.95 -28.09 12.37
N PRO A 80 1.02 -27.60 13.62
CA PRO A 80 1.13 -26.18 13.90
C PRO A 80 2.21 -25.51 13.04
N TRP A 81 1.91 -24.30 12.56
CA TRP A 81 2.79 -23.46 11.73
C TRP A 81 3.17 -22.15 12.42
N LEU A 82 2.71 -21.92 13.65
CA LEU A 82 3.12 -20.84 14.54
C LEU A 82 3.80 -21.42 15.78
N GLY A 83 4.63 -20.60 16.42
CA GLY A 83 5.41 -20.95 17.60
C GLY A 83 6.82 -21.46 17.28
N LEU A 84 7.66 -21.40 18.30
CA LEU A 84 9.08 -21.78 18.21
C LEU A 84 9.29 -23.22 17.71
N ASP A 85 8.51 -24.18 18.22
CA ASP A 85 8.65 -25.59 17.86
C ASP A 85 8.28 -25.84 16.38
N ALA A 86 7.24 -25.17 15.88
CA ALA A 86 6.84 -25.23 14.48
C ALA A 86 7.97 -24.70 13.57
N TRP A 87 8.55 -23.55 13.94
CA TRP A 87 9.68 -22.96 13.23
C TRP A 87 10.89 -23.89 13.18
N ILE A 88 11.35 -24.39 14.33
CA ILE A 88 12.52 -25.29 14.41
C ILE A 88 12.27 -26.55 13.57
N THR A 89 11.09 -27.16 13.70
CA THR A 89 10.74 -28.38 12.98
C THR A 89 10.72 -28.16 11.47
N GLY A 90 10.09 -27.07 11.01
CA GLY A 90 10.02 -26.72 9.59
C GLY A 90 11.39 -26.42 8.99
N VAL A 91 12.21 -25.63 9.70
CA VAL A 91 13.58 -25.30 9.31
C VAL A 91 14.45 -26.54 9.20
N GLN A 92 14.43 -27.41 10.20
CA GLN A 92 15.21 -28.64 10.20
C GLN A 92 14.82 -29.58 9.04
N ALA A 93 13.52 -29.72 8.77
CA ALA A 93 13.01 -30.53 7.67
C ALA A 93 13.44 -29.97 6.30
N GLY A 94 13.31 -28.65 6.10
CA GLY A 94 13.70 -28.00 4.85
C GLY A 94 15.20 -28.04 4.60
N GLN A 95 16.01 -27.89 5.65
CA GLN A 95 17.46 -27.99 5.55
C GLN A 95 17.90 -29.41 5.21
N THR A 96 17.30 -30.41 5.85
CA THR A 96 17.50 -31.83 5.53
C THR A 96 17.14 -32.12 4.07
N TYR A 97 16.04 -31.54 3.57
CA TYR A 97 15.64 -31.68 2.18
C TYR A 97 16.66 -31.03 1.22
N ALA A 98 17.14 -29.83 1.52
CA ALA A 98 18.13 -29.13 0.71
C ALA A 98 19.46 -29.89 0.62
N ASP A 99 19.89 -30.52 1.73
CA ASP A 99 21.09 -31.35 1.76
C ASP A 99 20.94 -32.64 0.94
N GLN A 100 19.74 -33.23 0.94
CA GLN A 100 19.45 -34.45 0.18
C GLN A 100 19.32 -34.20 -1.33
N PHE A 101 18.79 -33.03 -1.71
CA PHE A 101 18.45 -32.69 -3.09
C PHE A 101 19.13 -31.38 -3.51
N PRO A 102 20.46 -31.35 -3.70
CA PRO A 102 21.19 -30.09 -3.94
C PRO A 102 20.75 -29.35 -5.22
N GLU A 103 20.35 -30.09 -6.25
CA GLU A 103 19.88 -29.54 -7.52
C GLU A 103 18.37 -29.30 -7.53
N THR A 104 17.95 -28.30 -8.32
CA THR A 104 16.55 -27.93 -8.53
C THR A 104 15.72 -29.14 -8.94
N GLN A 105 14.63 -29.36 -8.20
CA GLN A 105 13.78 -30.52 -8.47
C GLN A 105 12.83 -30.29 -9.66
N PRO A 106 12.51 -31.32 -10.46
CA PRO A 106 11.62 -31.20 -11.62
C PRO A 106 10.19 -30.79 -11.31
N THR A 107 9.80 -30.65 -10.04
CA THR A 107 8.50 -30.16 -9.59
C THR A 107 8.46 -28.64 -9.40
N VAL A 108 9.63 -27.98 -9.35
CA VAL A 108 9.75 -26.52 -9.35
C VAL A 108 9.33 -25.98 -10.73
N ARG A 109 8.54 -24.90 -10.74
CA ARG A 109 7.97 -24.31 -11.98
C ARG A 109 8.39 -22.87 -12.23
N ILE A 110 8.67 -22.11 -11.16
CA ILE A 110 8.99 -20.67 -11.25
C ILE A 110 10.46 -20.42 -10.96
N LEU A 111 10.98 -20.96 -9.86
CA LEU A 111 12.36 -20.73 -9.41
C LEU A 111 13.35 -21.71 -10.07
N THR A 112 13.19 -21.97 -11.36
CA THR A 112 13.91 -23.05 -12.08
C THR A 112 15.40 -22.79 -12.24
N GLU A 113 15.84 -21.54 -12.11
CA GLU A 113 17.25 -21.13 -12.23
C GLU A 113 18.02 -21.21 -10.90
N LEU A 114 17.31 -21.46 -9.80
CA LEU A 114 17.89 -21.53 -8.45
C LEU A 114 18.11 -22.99 -8.05
N ASN A 115 19.28 -23.31 -7.49
CA ASN A 115 19.50 -24.61 -6.85
C ASN A 115 18.68 -24.72 -5.56
N THR A 116 18.58 -25.91 -4.97
CA THR A 116 17.68 -26.13 -3.82
C THR A 116 18.10 -25.35 -2.58
N SER A 117 19.39 -25.10 -2.37
CA SER A 117 19.86 -24.26 -1.26
C SER A 117 19.42 -22.80 -1.42
N GLN A 118 19.49 -22.27 -2.65
CA GLN A 118 19.01 -20.93 -2.98
C GLN A 118 17.50 -20.82 -2.85
N ILE A 119 16.75 -21.83 -3.32
CA ILE A 119 15.30 -21.92 -3.13
C ILE A 119 14.97 -21.95 -1.63
N TRP A 120 15.71 -22.73 -0.84
CA TRP A 120 15.51 -22.82 0.60
C TRP A 120 15.65 -21.44 1.28
N GLN A 121 16.71 -20.70 0.97
CA GLN A 121 16.88 -19.33 1.49
C GLN A 121 15.72 -18.41 1.08
N TYR A 122 15.24 -18.54 -0.15
CA TYR A 122 14.08 -17.79 -0.62
C TYR A 122 12.78 -18.18 0.12
N MET A 123 12.58 -19.47 0.44
CA MET A 123 11.43 -19.93 1.20
C MET A 123 11.42 -19.40 2.65
N ILE A 124 12.59 -19.20 3.26
CA ILE A 124 12.70 -18.52 4.56
C ILE A 124 12.20 -17.07 4.47
N GLN A 125 12.50 -16.37 3.37
CA GLN A 125 12.00 -15.01 3.13
C GLN A 125 10.48 -14.96 2.95
N ILE A 126 9.92 -15.91 2.18
CA ILE A 126 8.46 -16.05 2.04
C ILE A 126 7.82 -16.28 3.40
N SER A 127 8.37 -17.19 4.20
CA SER A 127 7.87 -17.52 5.53
C SER A 127 7.86 -16.28 6.44
N ALA A 128 8.96 -15.53 6.47
CA ALA A 128 9.06 -14.28 7.22
C ALA A 128 8.02 -13.24 6.75
N GLY A 129 7.88 -13.05 5.44
CA GLY A 129 6.97 -12.04 4.89
C GLY A 129 5.49 -12.35 5.07
N LEU A 130 5.14 -13.64 5.12
CA LEU A 130 3.78 -14.10 5.40
C LEU A 130 3.49 -14.27 6.90
N GLY A 131 4.52 -14.29 7.75
CA GLY A 131 4.36 -14.51 9.20
C GLY A 131 3.88 -15.92 9.56
N VAL A 132 4.21 -16.93 8.76
CA VAL A 132 3.81 -18.33 8.97
C VAL A 132 4.97 -19.27 8.68
N SER A 133 5.08 -20.38 9.43
CA SER A 133 6.10 -21.40 9.19
C SER A 133 5.75 -22.35 8.03
N CYS A 134 6.68 -23.24 7.70
CA CYS A 134 6.68 -24.08 6.50
C CYS A 134 5.43 -24.95 6.35
N GLN A 135 4.90 -25.44 7.48
CA GLN A 135 3.74 -26.33 7.55
C GLN A 135 2.46 -25.68 7.03
N TYR A 136 2.41 -24.35 6.95
CA TYR A 136 1.26 -23.64 6.40
C TYR A 136 1.00 -24.00 4.93
N CYS A 137 2.08 -24.21 4.16
CA CYS A 137 2.04 -24.52 2.73
C CYS A 137 2.56 -25.92 2.39
N HIS A 138 3.48 -26.47 3.17
CA HIS A 138 4.18 -27.72 2.84
C HIS A 138 3.84 -28.85 3.80
N ASP A 139 3.67 -30.04 3.24
CA ASP A 139 3.93 -31.27 4.00
C ASP A 139 5.45 -31.37 4.19
N ILE A 140 5.92 -31.20 5.42
CA ILE A 140 7.34 -31.20 5.75
C ILE A 140 8.00 -32.57 5.58
N ASN A 141 7.22 -33.65 5.39
CA ASN A 141 7.72 -34.97 5.02
C ASN A 141 7.77 -35.18 3.50
N ASN A 142 7.14 -34.29 2.71
CA ASN A 142 7.08 -34.36 1.27
C ASN A 142 6.93 -32.96 0.65
N PHE A 143 8.00 -32.15 0.70
CA PHE A 143 8.00 -30.77 0.19
C PHE A 143 7.46 -30.61 -1.24
N PRO A 144 7.71 -31.52 -2.20
CA PRO A 144 7.14 -31.47 -3.54
C PRO A 144 5.62 -31.58 -3.62
N ALA A 145 4.96 -32.19 -2.63
CA ALA A 145 3.51 -32.43 -2.67
C ALA A 145 2.70 -31.13 -2.66
N TYR A 146 1.53 -31.17 -3.30
CA TYR A 146 0.52 -30.10 -3.28
C TYR A 146 -0.62 -30.49 -2.34
N THR A 147 -0.28 -30.98 -1.14
CA THR A 147 -1.24 -31.41 -0.12
C THR A 147 -2.15 -30.27 0.33
N TYR A 148 -1.62 -29.04 0.38
CA TYR A 148 -2.30 -27.87 0.90
C TYR A 148 -2.51 -26.81 -0.20
N PRO A 149 -3.72 -26.22 -0.32
CA PRO A 149 -4.04 -25.25 -1.36
C PRO A 149 -3.18 -23.97 -1.28
N GLN A 150 -2.68 -23.63 -0.10
CA GLN A 150 -1.79 -22.49 0.15
C GLN A 150 -0.54 -22.54 -0.72
N LYS A 151 0.00 -23.72 -1.03
CA LYS A 151 1.15 -23.86 -1.93
C LYS A 151 0.83 -23.49 -3.37
N ALA A 152 -0.32 -23.92 -3.88
CA ALA A 152 -0.77 -23.57 -5.22
C ALA A 152 -1.09 -22.07 -5.33
N SER A 153 -1.76 -21.52 -4.31
CA SER A 153 -2.01 -20.09 -4.15
C SER A 153 -0.71 -19.27 -4.15
N ALA A 154 0.28 -19.66 -3.34
CA ALA A 154 1.58 -18.99 -3.28
C ALA A 154 2.33 -19.03 -4.63
N LEU A 155 2.20 -20.13 -5.40
CA LEU A 155 2.79 -20.23 -6.73
C LEU A 155 2.17 -19.19 -7.68
N SER A 156 0.84 -19.06 -7.71
CA SER A 156 0.15 -18.05 -8.49
C SER A 156 0.51 -16.63 -8.04
N MET A 157 0.66 -16.39 -6.73
CA MET A 157 1.08 -15.09 -6.19
C MET A 157 2.52 -14.72 -6.59
N LEU A 158 3.43 -15.68 -6.74
CA LEU A 158 4.78 -15.43 -7.28
C LEU A 158 4.73 -14.97 -8.75
N ILE A 159 3.82 -15.55 -9.55
CA ILE A 159 3.60 -15.13 -10.94
C ILE A 159 3.04 -13.71 -10.95
N MET A 160 1.98 -13.46 -10.17
CA MET A 160 1.36 -12.14 -10.03
C MET A 160 2.38 -11.08 -9.62
N MET A 161 3.25 -11.38 -8.64
CA MET A 161 4.30 -10.47 -8.19
C MET A 161 5.31 -10.14 -9.30
N GLY A 162 5.72 -11.15 -10.08
CA GLY A 162 6.57 -10.94 -11.26
C GLY A 162 5.89 -10.05 -12.31
N SER A 163 4.62 -10.33 -12.62
CA SER A 163 3.80 -9.51 -13.53
C SER A 163 3.61 -8.09 -13.03
N LEU A 164 3.44 -7.89 -11.73
CA LEU A 164 3.28 -6.57 -11.12
C LEU A 164 4.57 -5.75 -11.24
N ASN A 165 5.69 -6.34 -10.86
CA ASN A 165 7.00 -5.70 -10.94
C ASN A 165 7.39 -5.39 -12.39
N GLY A 166 7.17 -6.32 -13.32
CA GLY A 166 7.44 -6.11 -14.74
C GLY A 166 6.60 -4.98 -15.33
N GLN A 167 5.28 -5.04 -15.16
CA GLN A 167 4.37 -4.10 -15.80
C GLN A 167 4.35 -2.75 -15.10
N PHE A 168 4.19 -2.69 -13.78
CA PHE A 168 3.88 -1.43 -13.09
C PHE A 168 5.07 -0.78 -12.39
N VAL A 169 6.19 -1.51 -12.23
CA VAL A 169 7.41 -0.99 -11.61
C VAL A 169 8.52 -0.79 -12.63
N ASN A 170 8.73 -1.71 -13.58
CA ASN A 170 9.79 -1.56 -14.57
C ASN A 170 9.33 -0.80 -15.82
N ASP A 171 8.23 -1.23 -16.44
CA ASP A 171 7.76 -0.69 -17.71
C ASP A 171 6.72 0.43 -17.51
N THR A 172 7.17 1.60 -17.05
CA THR A 172 6.26 2.70 -16.69
C THR A 172 6.20 3.83 -17.73
N ASN A 173 7.08 3.84 -18.74
CA ASN A 173 7.27 4.98 -19.68
C ASN A 173 7.40 6.35 -18.99
N LEU A 174 7.67 6.38 -17.67
CA LEU A 174 7.80 7.60 -16.89
C LEU A 174 9.27 8.08 -16.90
N PRO A 175 9.53 9.36 -17.21
CA PRO A 175 10.90 9.88 -17.24
C PRO A 175 11.53 9.82 -15.84
N ASN A 176 12.80 9.42 -15.77
CA ASN A 176 13.59 9.28 -14.54
C ASN A 176 12.94 8.38 -13.47
N TRP A 177 12.08 7.45 -13.87
CA TRP A 177 11.44 6.52 -12.94
C TRP A 177 12.44 5.51 -12.38
N GLN A 178 12.53 5.47 -11.04
CA GLN A 178 13.19 4.43 -10.27
C GLN A 178 12.15 3.88 -9.30
N GLY A 179 11.65 2.69 -9.62
CA GLY A 179 10.61 2.02 -8.85
C GLY A 179 11.17 1.29 -7.64
N ASN A 180 10.28 0.91 -6.72
CA ASN A 180 10.60 -0.04 -5.67
C ASN A 180 9.88 -1.34 -5.99
N TYR A 181 10.63 -2.44 -6.05
CA TYR A 181 10.08 -3.77 -6.31
C TYR A 181 9.21 -4.21 -5.14
N VAL A 182 8.00 -4.67 -5.44
CA VAL A 182 7.15 -5.29 -4.45
C VAL A 182 7.59 -6.72 -4.21
N ARG A 183 7.43 -7.16 -2.97
CA ARG A 183 7.65 -8.52 -2.50
C ARG A 183 6.44 -9.01 -1.73
N CYS A 184 6.45 -10.27 -1.28
CA CYS A 184 5.36 -10.85 -0.50
C CYS A 184 5.04 -9.99 0.74
N ASP A 185 6.07 -9.59 1.48
CA ASP A 185 6.03 -8.74 2.66
C ASP A 185 5.59 -7.30 2.38
N THR A 186 5.55 -6.86 1.12
CA THR A 186 5.04 -5.53 0.76
C THR A 186 3.55 -5.42 0.96
N CYS A 187 2.81 -6.49 0.65
CA CYS A 187 1.38 -6.56 0.88
C CYS A 187 1.08 -7.25 2.21
N HIS A 188 1.70 -8.42 2.44
CA HIS A 188 1.34 -9.31 3.53
C HIS A 188 1.75 -8.77 4.90
N ASN A 189 2.89 -8.08 5.00
CA ASN A 189 3.41 -7.53 6.24
C ASN A 189 3.24 -8.47 7.47
N GLY A 190 3.62 -9.74 7.31
CA GLY A 190 3.52 -10.74 8.38
C GLY A 190 2.13 -11.37 8.59
N LEU A 191 1.18 -11.11 7.69
CA LEU A 191 -0.16 -11.70 7.71
C LEU A 191 -0.40 -12.57 6.46
N PRO A 192 -0.75 -13.86 6.62
CA PRO A 192 -0.96 -14.75 5.46
C PRO A 192 -2.29 -14.49 4.75
N LYS A 193 -3.24 -13.79 5.39
CA LYS A 193 -4.57 -13.43 4.88
C LYS A 193 -5.12 -12.20 5.61
N GLY A 194 -6.12 -11.53 5.03
CA GLY A 194 -6.87 -10.46 5.71
C GLY A 194 -6.11 -9.13 5.82
N MET A 195 -5.22 -8.83 4.87
CA MET A 195 -4.53 -7.54 4.82
C MET A 195 -5.55 -6.41 4.60
N PRO A 196 -5.39 -5.25 5.25
CA PRO A 196 -6.32 -4.13 5.08
C PRO A 196 -6.18 -3.51 3.68
N THR A 197 -7.30 -3.24 3.04
CA THR A 197 -7.34 -2.59 1.72
C THR A 197 -7.35 -1.06 1.82
N VAL A 198 -7.91 -0.54 2.91
CA VAL A 198 -7.96 0.88 3.24
C VAL A 198 -7.52 1.14 4.67
N SER A 199 -7.16 2.39 4.95
CA SER A 199 -6.80 2.82 6.30
C SER A 199 -8.04 2.94 7.19
N GLU A 200 -7.90 2.59 8.47
CA GLU A 200 -8.90 2.86 9.51
C GLU A 200 -9.28 4.36 9.57
N GLN A 201 -8.32 5.27 9.36
CA GLN A 201 -8.57 6.71 9.38
C GLN A 201 -9.53 7.14 8.26
N PHE A 202 -9.38 6.57 7.07
CA PHE A 202 -10.31 6.81 5.96
C PHE A 202 -11.73 6.35 6.34
N GLU A 203 -11.88 5.13 6.87
CA GLU A 203 -13.17 4.58 7.29
C GLU A 203 -13.85 5.46 8.34
N GLN A 204 -13.10 5.91 9.35
CA GLN A 204 -13.61 6.79 10.40
C GLN A 204 -13.96 8.20 9.89
N SER A 205 -13.25 8.69 8.86
CA SER A 205 -13.44 10.03 8.32
C SER A 205 -14.54 10.12 7.26
N THR A 206 -14.97 8.99 6.69
CA THR A 206 -15.97 8.96 5.63
C THR A 206 -17.37 9.03 6.22
N PRO A 207 -18.17 10.07 5.92
CA PRO A 207 -19.51 10.18 6.49
C PRO A 207 -20.43 9.09 5.93
N PRO A 208 -21.32 8.49 6.76
CA PRO A 208 -22.23 7.43 6.34
C PRO A 208 -23.44 8.04 5.61
N ILE A 209 -23.20 8.59 4.42
CA ILE A 209 -24.24 9.14 3.53
C ILE A 209 -24.38 8.27 2.28
N GLU A 210 -25.56 8.28 1.69
CA GLU A 210 -25.81 7.67 0.38
C GLU A 210 -25.57 8.70 -0.74
N VAL A 211 -25.02 8.23 -1.85
CA VAL A 211 -24.74 9.00 -3.06
C VAL A 211 -25.17 8.19 -4.30
N VAL A 212 -25.46 8.88 -5.39
CA VAL A 212 -25.70 8.25 -6.69
C VAL A 212 -24.36 7.93 -7.36
N LEU A 213 -24.15 6.64 -7.64
CA LEU A 213 -23.03 6.16 -8.43
C LEU A 213 -23.34 6.32 -9.92
N GLU A 214 -22.43 6.96 -10.65
CA GLU A 214 -22.51 7.14 -12.11
C GLU A 214 -21.39 6.32 -12.79
N PRO A 215 -21.61 5.02 -13.06
CA PRO A 215 -20.64 4.21 -13.79
C PRO A 215 -20.52 4.71 -15.25
N LEU A 216 -19.37 4.43 -15.88
CA LEU A 216 -19.14 4.78 -17.29
C LEU A 216 -19.40 3.58 -18.19
N ASP A 217 -19.96 3.82 -19.38
CA ASP A 217 -20.10 2.81 -20.43
C ASP A 217 -18.79 2.61 -21.22
N GLU A 218 -18.82 1.71 -22.22
CA GLU A 218 -17.67 1.41 -23.08
C GLU A 218 -17.12 2.62 -23.87
N ASN A 219 -17.92 3.67 -24.01
CA ASN A 219 -17.55 4.92 -24.67
C ASN A 219 -17.11 6.01 -23.68
N GLY A 220 -17.10 5.70 -22.38
CA GLY A 220 -16.75 6.65 -21.31
C GLY A 220 -17.88 7.57 -20.88
N GLU A 221 -19.12 7.33 -21.34
CA GLU A 221 -20.28 8.17 -21.04
C GLU A 221 -20.97 7.72 -19.73
N PRO A 222 -21.46 8.65 -18.89
CA PRO A 222 -22.15 8.31 -17.65
C PRO A 222 -23.47 7.56 -17.90
N VAL A 223 -23.60 6.37 -17.31
CA VAL A 223 -24.86 5.62 -17.26
C VAL A 223 -25.69 6.15 -16.09
N ARG A 224 -26.82 6.77 -16.39
CA ARG A 224 -27.68 7.44 -15.38
C ARG A 224 -28.92 6.65 -14.99
N GLU A 225 -29.29 5.64 -15.77
CA GLU A 225 -30.51 4.86 -15.57
C GLU A 225 -30.21 3.36 -15.62
N PRO A 226 -30.69 2.58 -14.63
CA PRO A 226 -31.37 3.03 -13.41
C PRO A 226 -30.42 3.77 -12.46
N GLU A 227 -30.96 4.66 -11.61
CA GLU A 227 -30.20 5.30 -10.53
C GLU A 227 -29.65 4.25 -9.55
N ILE A 228 -28.33 4.24 -9.33
CA ILE A 228 -27.66 3.32 -8.40
C ILE A 228 -27.27 4.10 -7.14
N ARG A 229 -27.98 3.89 -6.03
CA ARG A 229 -27.64 4.48 -4.72
C ARG A 229 -26.79 3.52 -3.90
N VAL A 230 -25.65 4.03 -3.41
CA VAL A 230 -24.69 3.31 -2.58
C VAL A 230 -24.14 4.26 -1.52
N SER A 231 -23.39 3.75 -0.55
CA SER A 231 -22.67 4.61 0.39
C SER A 231 -21.60 5.45 -0.30
N LEU A 232 -21.23 6.56 0.32
CA LEU A 232 -20.06 7.34 -0.13
C LEU A 232 -18.76 6.52 -0.07
N GLN A 233 -18.57 5.70 0.96
CA GLN A 233 -17.42 4.80 1.04
C GLN A 233 -17.42 3.82 -0.13
N GLU A 234 -18.58 3.24 -0.42
CA GLU A 234 -18.80 2.28 -1.49
C GLU A 234 -18.50 2.89 -2.88
N ALA A 235 -19.06 4.09 -3.15
CA ALA A 235 -18.76 4.84 -4.36
C ALA A 235 -17.27 5.23 -4.46
N THR A 236 -16.64 5.60 -3.35
CA THR A 236 -15.22 5.96 -3.32
C THR A 236 -14.33 4.80 -3.73
N ILE A 237 -14.65 3.59 -3.26
CA ILE A 237 -13.90 2.36 -3.57
C ILE A 237 -14.14 1.92 -5.00
N TYR A 238 -15.37 1.99 -5.50
CA TYR A 238 -15.67 1.70 -6.91
C TYR A 238 -14.76 2.50 -7.85
N TYR A 239 -14.54 3.77 -7.50
CA TYR A 239 -13.66 4.63 -8.27
C TYR A 239 -12.21 4.12 -8.27
N LEU A 240 -11.69 3.53 -7.19
CA LEU A 240 -10.31 3.01 -7.14
C LEU A 240 -10.01 1.92 -8.18
N TYR A 241 -11.00 1.09 -8.51
CA TYR A 241 -10.79 -0.13 -9.30
C TYR A 241 -11.18 0.01 -10.78
N ASN A 242 -11.77 1.13 -11.22
CA ASN A 242 -12.30 1.24 -12.57
C ASN A 242 -11.35 2.04 -13.50
N TYR A 243 -10.86 1.39 -14.56
CA TYR A 243 -9.90 2.01 -15.49
C TYR A 243 -10.49 3.20 -16.27
N LEU A 244 -11.77 3.12 -16.65
CA LEU A 244 -12.43 4.20 -17.39
C LEU A 244 -12.51 5.50 -16.57
N ILE A 245 -12.30 5.40 -15.25
CA ILE A 245 -12.26 6.51 -14.30
C ILE A 245 -10.85 7.13 -14.21
N TRP A 246 -9.79 6.38 -14.55
CA TRP A 246 -8.40 6.82 -14.47
C TRP A 246 -7.66 6.57 -15.79
N LEU A 247 -7.97 7.38 -16.80
CA LEU A 247 -7.25 7.31 -18.06
C LEU A 247 -5.78 7.72 -17.87
N PRO A 248 -4.83 7.10 -18.60
CA PRO A 248 -3.43 7.52 -18.63
C PRO A 248 -3.27 8.94 -19.17
N PHE A 249 -2.23 9.63 -18.71
CA PHE A 249 -1.81 10.90 -19.29
C PHE A 249 -1.05 10.68 -20.61
N ASP A 250 -1.47 11.38 -21.65
CA ASP A 250 -0.81 11.54 -22.94
C ASP A 250 -0.17 12.93 -23.02
N PRO A 251 1.17 13.04 -23.16
CA PRO A 251 1.85 14.31 -23.27
C PRO A 251 1.53 15.11 -24.54
N VAL A 252 0.94 14.48 -25.57
CA VAL A 252 0.50 15.15 -26.81
C VAL A 252 -0.90 15.76 -26.66
N ASP A 253 -1.68 15.28 -25.69
CA ASP A 253 -2.99 15.83 -25.34
C ASP A 253 -2.96 16.33 -23.87
N PRO A 254 -2.75 17.63 -23.63
CA PRO A 254 -2.75 18.22 -22.28
C PRO A 254 -4.07 18.06 -21.50
N MET A 255 -5.14 17.63 -22.17
CA MET A 255 -6.45 17.34 -21.58
C MET A 255 -6.67 15.85 -21.29
N SER A 256 -5.77 14.97 -21.74
CA SER A 256 -5.74 13.55 -21.40
C SER A 256 -5.41 13.31 -19.92
N GLY A 257 -5.43 12.06 -19.47
CA GLY A 257 -5.20 11.75 -18.06
C GLY A 257 -6.35 12.19 -17.14
N ARG A 258 -7.49 12.50 -17.73
CA ARG A 258 -8.72 13.00 -17.09
C ARG A 258 -9.83 11.99 -17.32
N GLY A 259 -9.82 10.86 -16.59
CA GLY A 259 -11.00 10.00 -16.53
C GLY A 259 -12.16 10.70 -15.78
N SER A 260 -13.20 9.99 -15.35
CA SER A 260 -14.43 10.61 -14.80
C SER A 260 -14.25 11.44 -13.52
N LEU A 261 -13.12 11.32 -12.82
CA LEU A 261 -12.75 12.24 -11.72
C LEU A 261 -12.43 13.66 -12.18
N SER A 262 -12.35 13.85 -13.49
CA SER A 262 -12.38 15.17 -14.12
C SER A 262 -13.72 15.85 -13.83
N MET A 263 -13.69 16.75 -12.85
CA MET A 263 -14.82 17.58 -12.46
C MET A 263 -15.20 18.64 -13.52
N THR A 264 -14.38 18.79 -14.57
CA THR A 264 -14.51 19.84 -15.59
C THR A 264 -15.02 19.33 -16.95
N HIS A 265 -15.65 18.15 -17.00
CA HIS A 265 -16.24 17.62 -18.24
C HIS A 265 -17.54 18.37 -18.62
N GLU A 266 -17.89 18.40 -19.92
CA GLU A 266 -19.02 19.18 -20.44
C GLU A 266 -20.33 18.82 -19.73
N ASN A 267 -21.15 19.83 -19.41
CA ASN A 267 -22.37 19.78 -18.56
C ASN A 267 -22.16 19.77 -17.04
N GLY A 268 -20.91 19.71 -16.55
CA GLY A 268 -20.59 19.72 -15.13
C GLY A 268 -20.97 18.42 -14.42
N ARG A 269 -20.28 18.14 -13.30
CA ARG A 269 -20.56 16.98 -12.44
C ARG A 269 -21.53 17.37 -11.32
N THR A 270 -22.32 16.41 -10.83
CA THR A 270 -23.22 16.64 -9.68
C THR A 270 -22.42 16.87 -8.39
N GLN A 271 -23.05 17.48 -7.38
CA GLN A 271 -22.41 17.66 -6.07
C GLN A 271 -22.03 16.32 -5.41
N GLU A 272 -22.79 15.25 -5.71
CA GLU A 272 -22.46 13.90 -5.24
C GLU A 272 -21.19 13.38 -5.91
N GLN A 273 -21.00 13.58 -7.22
CA GLN A 273 -19.74 13.24 -7.90
C GLN A 273 -18.55 14.05 -7.37
N VAL A 274 -18.75 15.33 -7.00
CA VAL A 274 -17.70 16.12 -6.31
C VAL A 274 -17.31 15.45 -4.99
N THR A 275 -18.31 14.99 -4.24
CA THR A 275 -18.12 14.36 -2.92
C THR A 275 -17.40 13.03 -3.05
N ILE A 276 -17.77 12.20 -4.03
CA ILE A 276 -17.08 10.93 -4.34
C ILE A 276 -15.62 11.22 -4.71
N SER A 277 -15.39 12.13 -5.65
CA SER A 277 -14.03 12.50 -6.11
C SER A 277 -13.14 12.97 -4.95
N GLN A 278 -13.66 13.83 -4.08
CA GLN A 278 -12.92 14.30 -2.91
C GLN A 278 -12.56 13.14 -1.96
N ASN A 279 -13.48 12.19 -1.74
CA ASN A 279 -13.21 11.05 -0.86
C ASN A 279 -12.25 10.04 -1.49
N THR A 280 -12.26 9.88 -2.82
CA THR A 280 -11.24 9.10 -3.52
C THR A 280 -9.84 9.71 -3.34
N MET A 281 -9.73 11.05 -3.39
CA MET A 281 -8.46 11.73 -3.08
C MET A 281 -8.06 11.58 -1.61
N ASN A 282 -9.02 11.64 -0.67
CA ASN A 282 -8.75 11.42 0.75
C ASN A 282 -8.28 9.98 1.01
N LEU A 283 -8.90 8.98 0.38
CA LEU A 283 -8.49 7.59 0.47
C LEU A 283 -7.02 7.42 0.03
N MET A 284 -6.64 8.01 -1.09
CA MET A 284 -5.24 7.98 -1.55
C MET A 284 -4.30 8.69 -0.57
N SER A 285 -4.70 9.85 -0.04
CA SER A 285 -3.93 10.63 0.94
C SER A 285 -3.65 9.82 2.21
N TRP A 286 -4.69 9.21 2.80
CA TRP A 286 -4.55 8.34 3.96
C TRP A 286 -3.72 7.09 3.64
N SER A 287 -3.89 6.54 2.43
CA SER A 287 -3.16 5.34 2.02
C SER A 287 -1.65 5.56 1.95
N LEU A 288 -1.23 6.72 1.44
CA LEU A 288 0.17 7.09 1.24
C LEU A 288 0.78 7.84 2.43
N GLY A 289 -0.04 8.25 3.40
CA GLY A 289 0.37 9.15 4.49
C GLY A 289 0.88 10.50 3.99
N GLN A 290 0.37 10.97 2.85
CA GLN A 290 0.77 12.24 2.23
C GLN A 290 -0.41 13.19 2.12
N GLY A 291 -0.18 14.49 2.31
CA GLY A 291 -1.21 15.51 2.07
C GLY A 291 -1.44 15.79 0.59
N CYS A 292 -2.52 16.50 0.25
CA CYS A 292 -2.92 16.78 -1.13
C CYS A 292 -1.83 17.49 -1.95
N ASN A 293 -1.04 18.36 -1.28
CA ASN A 293 0.05 19.12 -1.90
C ASN A 293 1.26 18.26 -2.33
N PHE A 294 1.23 16.95 -2.07
CA PHE A 294 2.23 16.00 -2.57
C PHE A 294 2.07 15.73 -4.08
N CYS A 295 0.82 15.76 -4.58
CA CYS A 295 0.49 15.51 -5.99
C CYS A 295 -0.19 16.71 -6.68
N HIS A 296 -0.79 17.63 -5.92
CA HIS A 296 -1.59 18.71 -6.47
C HIS A 296 -1.09 20.07 -6.03
N ASN A 297 -1.14 21.05 -6.93
CA ASN A 297 -1.13 22.44 -6.53
C ASN A 297 -2.52 22.85 -6.08
N SER A 298 -2.68 23.21 -4.81
CA SER A 298 -3.98 23.62 -4.25
C SER A 298 -4.60 24.86 -4.93
N ARG A 299 -3.83 25.65 -5.67
CA ARG A 299 -4.38 26.73 -6.52
C ARG A 299 -5.13 26.20 -7.74
N ASN A 300 -4.80 24.99 -8.17
CA ASN A 300 -5.31 24.36 -9.37
C ASN A 300 -5.11 22.83 -9.31
N PHE A 301 -6.10 22.11 -8.78
CA PHE A 301 -6.07 20.65 -8.66
C PHE A 301 -6.11 19.92 -10.01
N TYR A 302 -6.62 20.56 -11.07
CA TYR A 302 -6.81 19.92 -12.38
C TYR A 302 -5.53 19.88 -13.20
N ALA A 303 -4.65 20.86 -13.06
CA ALA A 303 -3.43 20.92 -13.85
C ALA A 303 -2.44 19.80 -13.48
N TYR A 304 -1.86 19.16 -14.50
CA TYR A 304 -0.57 18.45 -14.40
C TYR A 304 0.63 19.42 -14.33
N GLU A 305 0.30 20.71 -14.44
CA GLU A 305 1.15 21.90 -14.39
C GLU A 305 2.01 22.16 -15.64
N ASP A 306 1.42 23.01 -16.49
CA ASP A 306 1.95 23.88 -17.56
C ASP A 306 3.08 23.36 -18.48
N HIS A 307 2.70 22.97 -19.70
CA HIS A 307 3.61 22.83 -20.86
C HIS A 307 4.51 24.07 -21.05
N ARG A 308 4.12 25.26 -20.56
CA ARG A 308 4.98 26.46 -20.61
C ARG A 308 6.24 26.36 -19.76
N SER A 309 6.29 25.51 -18.72
CA SER A 309 7.54 25.33 -17.96
C SER A 309 8.59 24.51 -18.72
N VAL A 310 8.17 23.72 -19.72
CA VAL A 310 9.05 22.93 -20.59
C VAL A 310 9.39 23.70 -21.86
N GLU A 311 8.46 24.47 -22.43
CA GLU A 311 8.68 25.23 -23.66
C GLU A 311 9.26 26.65 -23.46
N GLU A 312 8.93 27.37 -22.38
CA GLU A 312 9.31 28.79 -22.22
C GLU A 312 10.61 29.01 -21.43
N GLY A 313 11.36 27.96 -21.07
CA GLY A 313 12.65 28.11 -20.39
C GLY A 313 12.55 28.90 -19.08
N PHE A 314 11.44 28.77 -18.35
CA PHE A 314 11.36 29.23 -16.95
C PHE A 314 12.35 28.42 -16.12
N GLY A 315 13.55 28.98 -16.00
CA GLY A 315 14.76 28.31 -15.55
C GLY A 315 14.56 27.47 -14.29
N SER A 316 15.34 26.40 -14.24
CA SER A 316 15.51 25.41 -13.17
C SER A 316 15.89 25.97 -11.78
N ASN A 317 15.80 27.28 -11.57
CA ASN A 317 16.31 27.97 -10.39
C ASN A 317 15.21 28.74 -9.63
N ASN A 318 13.94 28.64 -10.02
CA ASN A 318 12.82 29.14 -9.23
C ASN A 318 12.24 28.01 -8.36
N PRO A 319 12.26 28.11 -7.02
CA PRO A 319 11.70 27.09 -6.13
C PRO A 319 10.25 26.73 -6.46
N GLY A 320 9.47 27.69 -7.00
CA GLY A 320 8.09 27.48 -7.40
C GLY A 320 7.92 26.55 -8.61
N SER A 321 8.81 26.59 -9.61
CA SER A 321 8.69 25.72 -10.80
C SER A 321 9.14 24.28 -10.52
N GLN A 322 10.11 24.10 -9.61
CA GLN A 322 10.59 22.78 -9.20
C GLN A 322 9.54 22.00 -8.40
N LEU A 323 8.83 22.65 -7.47
CA LEU A 323 7.73 22.02 -6.72
C LEU A 323 6.57 21.60 -7.62
N VAL A 324 6.29 22.42 -8.63
CA VAL A 324 5.25 22.21 -9.62
C VAL A 324 5.55 20.98 -10.50
N GLN A 325 6.79 20.84 -10.96
CA GLN A 325 7.23 19.64 -11.67
C GLN A 325 7.18 18.38 -10.80
N LEU A 326 7.50 18.49 -9.51
CA LEU A 326 7.46 17.36 -8.57
C LEU A 326 6.02 16.88 -8.30
N ASN A 327 5.07 17.80 -8.16
CA ASN A 327 3.65 17.48 -7.98
C ASN A 327 3.10 16.71 -9.20
N GLY A 328 3.31 17.25 -10.40
CA GLY A 328 2.90 16.62 -11.65
C GLY A 328 3.53 15.23 -11.82
N TYR A 329 4.82 15.11 -11.49
CA TYR A 329 5.51 13.82 -11.50
C TYR A 329 4.90 12.81 -10.54
N ASN A 330 4.68 13.18 -9.27
CA ASN A 330 4.03 12.32 -8.27
C ASN A 330 2.60 11.92 -8.67
N ARG A 331 1.87 12.82 -9.33
CA ARG A 331 0.55 12.52 -9.88
C ARG A 331 0.61 11.46 -10.98
N LEU A 332 1.58 11.52 -11.89
CA LEU A 332 1.80 10.48 -12.90
C LEU A 332 2.15 9.13 -12.27
N LYS A 333 2.97 9.14 -11.20
CA LYS A 333 3.25 7.93 -10.41
C LYS A 333 1.97 7.34 -9.84
N ALA A 334 1.13 8.17 -9.21
CA ALA A 334 -0.13 7.73 -8.62
C ALA A 334 -1.08 7.15 -9.68
N GLN A 335 -1.18 7.77 -10.87
CA GLN A 335 -1.95 7.20 -11.98
C GLN A 335 -1.45 5.82 -12.38
N ARG A 336 -0.13 5.59 -12.45
CA ARG A 336 0.41 4.26 -12.75
C ARG A 336 -0.02 3.22 -11.70
N MET A 337 -0.06 3.61 -10.43
CA MET A 337 -0.54 2.74 -9.34
C MET A 337 -2.06 2.52 -9.39
N LEU A 338 -2.84 3.48 -9.88
CA LEU A 338 -4.28 3.31 -10.10
C LEU A 338 -4.58 2.31 -11.23
N LEU A 339 -3.75 2.30 -12.29
CA LEU A 339 -3.81 1.25 -13.30
C LEU A 339 -3.51 -0.14 -12.70
N MET A 340 -2.60 -0.20 -11.73
CA MET A 340 -2.30 -1.43 -11.00
C MET A 340 -3.49 -1.88 -10.15
N THR A 341 -4.22 -0.98 -9.49
CA THR A 341 -5.44 -1.35 -8.74
C THR A 341 -6.53 -1.86 -9.65
N THR A 342 -6.76 -1.25 -10.82
CA THR A 342 -7.69 -1.83 -11.79
C THR A 342 -7.26 -3.21 -12.27
N TRP A 343 -5.96 -3.40 -12.56
CA TRP A 343 -5.45 -4.71 -12.95
C TRP A 343 -5.72 -5.78 -11.88
N PHE A 344 -5.59 -5.44 -10.59
CA PHE A 344 -6.02 -6.35 -9.54
C PHE A 344 -7.51 -6.67 -9.64
N GLY A 345 -8.40 -5.67 -9.79
CA GLY A 345 -9.83 -5.90 -9.95
C GLY A 345 -10.21 -6.84 -11.10
N GLU A 346 -9.42 -6.86 -12.18
CA GLU A 346 -9.64 -7.71 -13.35
C GLU A 346 -9.02 -9.10 -13.24
N THR A 347 -7.88 -9.23 -12.56
CA THR A 347 -7.05 -10.45 -12.59
C THR A 347 -6.96 -11.20 -11.26
N TRP A 348 -7.57 -10.68 -10.19
CA TRP A 348 -7.47 -11.28 -8.86
C TRP A 348 -7.94 -12.74 -8.81
N ASN A 349 -8.97 -13.06 -9.59
CA ASN A 349 -9.52 -14.42 -9.73
C ASN A 349 -8.51 -15.47 -10.21
N THR A 350 -7.44 -15.06 -10.90
CA THR A 350 -6.39 -15.93 -11.44
C THR A 350 -5.05 -15.74 -10.72
N SER A 351 -4.98 -14.77 -9.80
CA SER A 351 -3.76 -14.41 -9.07
C SER A 351 -3.47 -15.29 -7.86
N GLY A 352 -4.30 -16.32 -7.61
CA GLY A 352 -4.09 -17.26 -6.51
C GLY A 352 -4.65 -16.80 -5.17
N ALA A 353 -5.54 -15.80 -5.15
CA ALA A 353 -6.18 -15.38 -3.92
C ALA A 353 -6.98 -16.55 -3.33
N LEU A 354 -6.92 -16.72 -2.01
CA LEU A 354 -7.78 -17.67 -1.31
C LEU A 354 -9.09 -16.98 -0.93
N PRO A 355 -10.23 -17.68 -1.02
CA PRO A 355 -11.51 -17.11 -0.63
C PRO A 355 -11.56 -16.85 0.87
N LEU A 356 -12.39 -15.89 1.27
CA LEU A 356 -12.75 -15.67 2.65
C LEU A 356 -13.51 -16.88 3.21
N ALA A 357 -13.23 -17.24 4.47
CA ALA A 357 -13.81 -18.41 5.12
C ALA A 357 -15.32 -18.27 5.32
N GLU A 358 -15.79 -17.05 5.57
CA GLU A 358 -17.20 -16.72 5.74
C GLU A 358 -17.53 -15.47 4.91
N ALA A 359 -18.77 -15.38 4.42
CA ALA A 359 -19.27 -14.15 3.84
C ALA A 359 -19.39 -13.09 4.95
N PRO A 360 -19.05 -11.81 4.70
CA PRO A 360 -19.10 -10.77 5.72
C PRO A 360 -20.52 -10.64 6.32
N GLU A 361 -20.64 -10.69 7.65
CA GLU A 361 -21.93 -10.74 8.36
C GLU A 361 -22.70 -9.39 8.39
N GLU A 362 -22.05 -8.24 8.24
CA GLU A 362 -22.65 -6.90 8.42
C GLU A 362 -22.59 -6.01 7.15
N PRO A 363 -23.50 -5.02 6.96
CA PRO A 363 -23.65 -4.38 5.66
C PRO A 363 -22.55 -3.47 5.14
N PHE A 364 -21.83 -2.69 5.94
CA PHE A 364 -21.46 -1.38 5.37
C PHE A 364 -20.03 -0.88 5.49
N VAL A 365 -19.11 -1.63 6.12
CA VAL A 365 -17.67 -1.24 6.09
C VAL A 365 -16.81 -2.31 5.40
N ASN A 366 -17.33 -3.53 5.19
CA ASN A 366 -16.53 -4.66 4.70
C ASN A 366 -17.11 -5.42 3.50
N ARG A 367 -18.18 -4.95 2.85
CA ARG A 367 -18.73 -5.64 1.66
C ARG A 367 -17.99 -5.37 0.35
N GLN A 368 -17.06 -4.41 0.28
CA GLN A 368 -16.73 -3.79 -1.01
C GLN A 368 -15.25 -3.71 -1.40
N TYR A 369 -14.39 -4.36 -0.62
CA TYR A 369 -13.12 -4.88 -1.12
C TYR A 369 -13.27 -6.34 -1.56
N ILE A 370 -14.48 -6.88 -1.53
CA ILE A 370 -14.72 -8.30 -1.72
C ILE A 370 -15.29 -8.51 -3.11
N GLN A 371 -14.48 -9.04 -4.02
CA GLN A 371 -14.97 -9.50 -5.31
C GLN A 371 -15.69 -10.83 -5.11
N GLU A 372 -16.93 -10.94 -5.60
CA GLU A 372 -17.59 -12.24 -5.72
C GLU A 372 -17.20 -12.88 -7.05
N ILE A 373 -16.54 -14.04 -6.99
CA ILE A 373 -16.17 -14.84 -8.16
C ILE A 373 -16.73 -16.24 -7.95
N SER A 374 -17.68 -16.64 -8.79
CA SER A 374 -18.30 -17.97 -8.74
C SER A 374 -18.85 -18.35 -7.35
N GLY A 375 -19.46 -17.40 -6.64
CA GLY A 375 -20.03 -17.60 -5.30
C GLY A 375 -19.03 -17.56 -4.14
N SER A 376 -17.74 -17.33 -4.44
CA SER A 376 -16.68 -17.15 -3.44
C SER A 376 -16.27 -15.68 -3.33
N HIS A 377 -15.88 -15.25 -2.14
CA HIS A 377 -15.61 -13.86 -1.79
C HIS A 377 -14.12 -13.62 -1.59
N TYR A 378 -13.53 -12.60 -2.23
CA TYR A 378 -12.09 -12.34 -2.21
C TYR A 378 -11.75 -10.89 -1.89
N ALA A 379 -10.92 -10.64 -0.87
CA ALA A 379 -10.42 -9.30 -0.58
C ALA A 379 -9.42 -8.85 -1.67
N LEU A 380 -9.75 -7.77 -2.38
CA LEU A 380 -8.92 -7.10 -3.37
C LEU A 380 -7.89 -6.22 -2.65
N PRO A 381 -6.63 -6.20 -3.13
CA PRO A 381 -5.63 -5.28 -2.63
C PRO A 381 -5.94 -3.86 -3.09
N GLY A 382 -5.54 -2.89 -2.30
CA GLY A 382 -5.72 -1.46 -2.58
C GLY A 382 -4.46 -0.70 -2.20
N CYS A 383 -4.49 0.63 -2.30
CA CYS A 383 -3.33 1.45 -1.98
C CYS A 383 -2.79 1.17 -0.57
N TYR A 384 -3.67 1.06 0.43
CA TYR A 384 -3.24 0.84 1.81
C TYR A 384 -2.67 -0.56 2.07
N THR A 385 -3.04 -1.57 1.27
CA THR A 385 -2.49 -2.93 1.38
C THR A 385 -0.97 -2.93 1.30
N CYS A 386 -0.42 -2.16 0.36
CA CYS A 386 1.02 -2.01 0.21
C CYS A 386 1.57 -0.87 1.07
N HIS A 387 0.92 0.29 1.01
CA HIS A 387 1.52 1.53 1.51
C HIS A 387 1.40 1.69 3.01
N GLN A 388 0.32 1.22 3.64
CA GLN A 388 0.11 1.30 5.10
C GLN A 388 0.43 2.69 5.70
N GLY A 389 0.06 3.76 5.01
CA GLY A 389 0.32 5.13 5.43
C GLY A 389 1.73 5.65 5.14
N ALA A 390 2.51 4.97 4.28
CA ALA A 390 3.83 5.40 3.82
C ALA A 390 3.84 5.57 2.29
N ASN A 391 4.45 6.66 1.80
CA ASN A 391 4.47 6.97 0.36
C ASN A 391 5.27 5.95 -0.46
N ILE A 392 6.25 5.30 0.16
CA ILE A 392 6.95 4.13 -0.34
C ILE A 392 6.61 2.98 0.62
N PRO A 393 6.12 1.83 0.13
CA PRO A 393 5.87 0.67 0.98
C PRO A 393 7.16 0.28 1.73
N ARG A 394 7.05 0.08 3.05
CA ARG A 394 8.23 -0.07 3.95
C ARG A 394 9.16 -1.23 3.60
N THR A 395 8.62 -2.25 2.95
CA THR A 395 9.34 -3.50 2.67
C THR A 395 9.66 -3.68 1.19
N ALA A 396 9.25 -2.71 0.35
CA ALA A 396 9.61 -2.70 -1.06
C ALA A 396 11.11 -2.41 -1.21
N VAL A 397 11.72 -3.02 -2.23
CA VAL A 397 13.17 -2.94 -2.44
C VAL A 397 13.46 -1.89 -3.50
N ASN A 398 14.31 -0.92 -3.17
CA ASN A 398 14.70 0.09 -4.14
C ASN A 398 15.53 -0.56 -5.26
N GLN A 399 15.16 -0.27 -6.51
CA GLN A 399 15.89 -0.77 -7.67
C GLN A 399 17.37 -0.38 -7.67
N ALA A 400 17.73 0.78 -7.09
CA ALA A 400 19.12 1.23 -6.97
C ALA A 400 19.95 0.37 -6.00
N ASP A 401 19.32 -0.21 -4.97
CA ASP A 401 20.02 -1.03 -3.99
C ASP A 401 20.43 -2.39 -4.61
N LEU A 402 19.65 -2.89 -5.56
CA LEU A 402 19.94 -4.16 -6.26
C LEU A 402 21.19 -4.13 -7.15
N VAL A 403 21.75 -2.95 -7.42
CA VAL A 403 22.98 -2.80 -8.22
C VAL A 403 24.24 -3.06 -7.39
N ASP A 404 24.14 -2.98 -6.06
CA ASP A 404 25.26 -3.18 -5.11
C ASP A 404 25.05 -4.42 -4.21
N GLU A 405 23.85 -5.01 -4.21
CA GLU A 405 23.53 -6.15 -3.35
C GLU A 405 24.02 -7.49 -3.92
N THR A 406 25.24 -7.84 -3.53
CA THR A 406 25.65 -9.21 -3.17
C THR A 406 25.06 -9.64 -1.80
N ILE A 407 24.05 -8.94 -1.30
CA ILE A 407 23.45 -9.21 0.00
C ILE A 407 22.68 -10.53 -0.11
N LEU A 408 23.29 -11.57 0.47
CA LEU A 408 22.92 -13.01 0.52
C LEU A 408 23.53 -13.94 -0.54
N GLY A 409 24.43 -13.50 -1.43
CA GLY A 409 25.15 -14.42 -2.34
C GLY A 409 24.27 -15.12 -3.40
N THR A 410 23.02 -14.71 -3.53
CA THR A 410 22.13 -15.04 -4.63
C THR A 410 21.87 -13.76 -5.41
N ARG A 411 22.09 -13.77 -6.73
CA ARG A 411 21.30 -12.90 -7.62
C ARG A 411 19.85 -13.32 -7.42
N VAL A 412 19.17 -12.73 -6.45
CA VAL A 412 17.73 -12.69 -6.49
C VAL A 412 17.43 -11.69 -7.59
N SER A 413 17.46 -12.11 -8.86
CA SER A 413 16.70 -11.38 -9.87
C SER A 413 15.31 -11.26 -9.26
N PRO A 414 14.77 -10.05 -9.05
CA PRO A 414 13.46 -9.85 -8.44
C PRO A 414 12.37 -10.30 -9.41
N LEU A 415 12.43 -11.55 -9.91
CA LEU A 415 11.60 -12.16 -10.95
C LEU A 415 11.29 -11.26 -12.18
N GLY A 416 12.03 -10.15 -12.35
CA GLY A 416 11.78 -9.13 -13.36
C GLY A 416 12.13 -9.60 -14.78
N ASP A 417 12.84 -10.72 -14.90
CA ASP A 417 13.25 -11.33 -16.16
C ASP A 417 12.46 -12.61 -16.49
N VAL A 418 11.41 -12.95 -15.73
CA VAL A 418 10.48 -14.01 -16.17
C VAL A 418 9.69 -13.44 -17.35
N GLU A 419 10.12 -13.82 -18.56
CA GLU A 419 9.41 -13.55 -19.81
C GLU A 419 8.02 -14.22 -19.74
N VAL A 420 7.02 -13.51 -19.21
CA VAL A 420 5.62 -13.91 -19.34
C VAL A 420 5.19 -13.51 -20.74
N SER A 421 5.49 -14.37 -21.72
CA SER A 421 5.07 -14.18 -23.10
C SER A 421 3.54 -14.37 -23.19
N GLY A 422 2.78 -13.28 -23.13
CA GLY A 422 1.34 -13.25 -23.38
C GLY A 422 0.74 -11.85 -23.15
N PRO A 423 -0.18 -11.37 -24.01
CA PRO A 423 -0.73 -10.02 -23.88
C PRO A 423 -1.78 -9.99 -22.77
N ILE A 424 -1.49 -9.37 -21.63
CA ILE A 424 -2.44 -9.18 -20.50
C ILE A 424 -2.85 -7.70 -20.38
N LEU A 425 -2.58 -6.89 -21.41
CA LEU A 425 -3.14 -5.56 -21.52
C LEU A 425 -4.28 -5.60 -22.57
N PRO A 426 -5.53 -5.22 -22.23
CA PRO A 426 -6.52 -4.82 -23.21
C PRO A 426 -5.88 -3.89 -24.25
N ALA A 427 -6.26 -3.99 -25.53
CA ALA A 427 -5.70 -3.16 -26.61
C ALA A 427 -5.72 -1.64 -26.26
N VAL A 428 -6.73 -1.22 -25.48
CA VAL A 428 -6.89 0.13 -24.93
C VAL A 428 -5.73 0.59 -24.03
N LEU A 429 -5.07 -0.32 -23.30
CA LEU A 429 -3.90 -0.02 -22.46
C LEU A 429 -2.58 0.03 -23.24
N ARG A 430 -2.56 -0.42 -24.51
CA ARG A 430 -1.38 -0.39 -25.38
C ARG A 430 -1.29 0.86 -26.26
N GLY A 431 -2.30 1.73 -26.24
CA GLY A 431 -2.35 2.92 -27.09
C GLY A 431 -2.42 2.60 -28.59
N GLU A 432 -2.83 1.38 -28.95
CA GLU A 432 -3.03 0.97 -30.34
C GLU A 432 -4.47 1.34 -30.73
N GLN A 433 -4.61 2.27 -31.69
CA GLN A 433 -5.90 2.71 -32.27
C GLN A 433 -6.61 1.60 -33.04
#